data_AF-C6E0V7-F1
#
_entry.id   AF-C6E0V7-F1
#
_cell.length_a   1.000
_cell.length_b   1.000
_cell.length_c   1.000
_cell.angle_alpha   90.00
_cell.angle_beta   90.00
_cell.angle_gamma   90.00
#
_symmetry.space_group_name_H-M   'P 1'
#
loop_
_entity.id
_entity.type
_entity.pdbx_description
1 polymer ?
#
loop_
_entity_poly.entity_id
_entity_poly.type
_entity_poly.pdbx_seq_one_letter_code
_entity_poly.pdbx_strand_id
1 'polypeptide(L)'
;MSFDERPELSVVVPVYNEEGNLLSFLEAMARQRELHLEVIISDGGSSDGGIGVARGFAADAPFAVTIIEGAKGRGAQLNLGADAARAPLLLFLHVDSRFDDPLALRKAVDALEKARREDRRVAGRFSLRFDFEGAAPLPYRFYGAKATLDRPGCTHGDQGFMMGSDFFNELGAFQSALPLMEDTFLAERVREKGSWILFPARIATSSRRFLTEGLLPRQSLNAILMNLATLGHLSLIESLRESYRSHDAAKRLELRPILHPLNLKMAQLPRRERWRLWYRTGSYVRSNAWQIAFFLDVVTGGAGEGKGGRFLSLHDRLLGRLIDNRAGNCAAALFTWFWFRTTLRLCR
;
A
#
# COMPACT_ATOMS: atom_id res chain seq x y z
N MET A 1 23.98 -0.87 28.52
CA MET A 1 23.72 0.28 27.64
C MET A 1 22.39 0.87 28.08
N SER A 2 22.33 2.14 28.47
CA SER A 2 21.06 2.75 28.91
C SER A 2 20.20 3.04 27.69
N PHE A 3 19.08 2.32 27.53
CA PHE A 3 18.06 2.55 26.51
C PHE A 3 17.24 3.84 26.76
N ASP A 4 17.88 4.86 27.34
CA ASP A 4 17.25 6.10 27.84
C ASP A 4 17.51 7.30 26.91
N GLU A 5 18.29 7.10 25.85
CA GLU A 5 18.42 8.10 24.79
C GLU A 5 17.19 8.03 23.88
N ARG A 6 16.65 9.19 23.48
CA ARG A 6 15.47 9.25 22.63
C ARG A 6 15.80 8.65 21.25
N PRO A 7 15.02 7.69 20.73
CA PRO A 7 15.26 7.13 19.39
C PRO A 7 15.05 8.19 18.30
N GLU A 8 15.80 8.08 17.21
CA GLU A 8 15.65 8.90 16.01
C GLU A 8 14.42 8.48 15.19
N LEU A 9 14.15 7.17 15.16
CA LEU A 9 13.09 6.55 14.35
C LEU A 9 12.28 5.52 15.15
N SER A 10 10.95 5.66 15.16
CA SER A 10 10.03 4.62 15.64
C SER A 10 9.49 3.83 14.46
N VAL A 11 9.83 2.54 14.39
CA VAL A 11 9.32 1.61 13.37
C VAL A 11 8.06 0.94 13.90
N VAL A 12 6.90 1.32 13.35
CA VAL A 12 5.59 0.80 13.74
C VAL A 12 5.16 -0.31 12.78
N VAL A 13 4.86 -1.49 13.34
CA VAL A 13 4.57 -2.70 12.56
C VAL A 13 3.29 -3.35 13.06
N PRO A 14 2.21 -3.38 12.26
CA PRO A 14 0.99 -4.10 12.61
C PRO A 14 1.18 -5.60 12.36
N VAL A 15 0.86 -6.42 13.36
CA VAL A 15 1.01 -7.88 13.33
C VAL A 15 -0.30 -8.57 13.64
N TYR A 16 -0.66 -9.59 12.86
CA TYR A 16 -1.77 -10.49 13.16
C TYR A 16 -1.48 -11.84 12.51
N ASN A 17 -1.17 -12.86 13.31
CA ASN A 17 -0.81 -14.20 12.87
C ASN A 17 0.33 -14.22 11.83
N GLU A 18 1.50 -13.67 12.21
CA GLU A 18 2.68 -13.56 11.35
C GLU A 18 3.94 -14.20 11.97
N GLU A 19 3.78 -15.28 12.75
CA GLU A 19 4.88 -16.03 13.38
C GLU A 19 6.03 -16.30 12.41
N GLY A 20 5.71 -16.77 11.19
CA GLY A 20 6.70 -17.11 10.18
C GLY A 20 7.51 -15.94 9.60
N ASN A 21 7.09 -14.68 9.81
CA ASN A 21 7.77 -13.51 9.27
C ASN A 21 8.48 -12.67 10.35
N LEU A 22 8.00 -12.73 11.60
CA LEU A 22 8.39 -11.77 12.65
C LEU A 22 9.88 -11.83 13.02
N LEU A 23 10.46 -13.03 13.16
CA LEU A 23 11.90 -13.17 13.45
C LEU A 23 12.75 -12.56 12.32
N SER A 24 12.43 -12.90 11.06
CA SER A 24 13.18 -12.42 9.90
C SER A 24 13.12 -10.90 9.76
N PHE A 25 11.97 -10.31 10.11
CA PHE A 25 11.78 -8.86 10.15
C PHE A 25 12.65 -8.22 11.23
N LEU A 26 12.60 -8.73 12.47
CA LEU A 26 13.35 -8.20 13.60
C LEU A 26 14.87 -8.31 13.37
N GLU A 27 15.34 -9.42 12.82
CA GLU A 27 16.73 -9.55 12.39
C GLU A 27 17.11 -8.55 11.29
N ALA A 28 16.23 -8.30 10.32
CA ALA A 28 16.48 -7.30 9.28
C ALA A 28 16.59 -5.88 9.86
N MET A 29 15.78 -5.56 10.87
CA MET A 29 15.90 -4.31 11.63
C MET A 29 17.23 -4.25 12.40
N ALA A 30 17.68 -5.37 13.00
CA ALA A 30 18.96 -5.42 13.71
C ALA A 30 20.20 -5.32 12.82
N ARG A 31 20.05 -5.60 11.52
CA ARG A 31 21.13 -5.37 10.54
C ARG A 31 21.25 -3.92 10.11
N GLN A 32 20.28 -3.05 10.41
CA GLN A 32 20.38 -1.62 10.10
C GLN A 32 21.42 -0.95 11.00
N ARG A 33 22.19 -0.03 10.44
CA ARG A 33 23.34 0.62 11.09
C ARG A 33 23.19 2.14 11.09
N GLU A 34 23.97 2.79 11.95
CA GLU A 34 24.09 4.26 12.04
C GLU A 34 22.77 4.98 12.36
N LEU A 35 21.84 4.29 13.01
CA LEU A 35 20.54 4.81 13.37
C LEU A 35 20.13 4.27 14.73
N HIS A 36 19.77 5.16 15.65
CA HIS A 36 19.09 4.76 16.87
C HIS A 36 17.59 4.61 16.61
N LEU A 37 17.10 3.38 16.55
CA LEU A 37 15.69 3.09 16.31
C LEU A 37 15.03 2.40 17.50
N GLU A 38 13.71 2.44 17.54
CA GLU A 38 12.87 1.51 18.31
C GLU A 38 11.90 0.80 17.37
N VAL A 39 11.48 -0.41 17.73
CA VAL A 39 10.46 -1.18 17.00
C VAL A 39 9.24 -1.36 17.88
N ILE A 40 8.08 -1.01 17.35
CA ILE A 40 6.78 -1.12 18.01
C ILE A 40 5.94 -2.12 17.24
N ILE A 41 5.78 -3.29 17.83
CA ILE A 41 4.91 -4.36 17.32
C ILE A 41 3.51 -4.12 17.88
N SER A 42 2.58 -3.73 17.02
CA SER A 42 1.17 -3.60 17.38
C SER A 42 0.42 -4.86 16.98
N ASP A 43 0.14 -5.71 17.96
CA ASP A 43 -0.56 -6.97 17.79
C ASP A 43 -2.08 -6.80 17.75
N GLY A 44 -2.73 -7.43 16.78
CA GLY A 44 -4.18 -7.44 16.59
C GLY A 44 -4.87 -8.63 17.25
N GLY A 45 -4.27 -9.23 18.28
CA GLY A 45 -4.73 -10.45 18.95
C GLY A 45 -4.29 -11.72 18.23
N SER A 46 -2.98 -11.87 17.99
CA SER A 46 -2.42 -13.07 17.36
C SER A 46 -2.54 -14.30 18.25
N SER A 47 -2.71 -15.47 17.62
CA SER A 47 -2.83 -16.77 18.31
C SER A 47 -1.81 -17.82 17.84
N ASP A 48 -0.89 -17.45 16.97
CA ASP A 48 0.06 -18.34 16.28
C ASP A 48 1.44 -18.39 16.94
N GLY A 49 1.61 -17.86 18.16
CA GLY A 49 2.90 -17.88 18.86
C GLY A 49 3.90 -16.81 18.41
N GLY A 50 3.60 -16.02 17.36
CA GLY A 50 4.51 -14.97 16.87
C GLY A 50 4.91 -13.95 17.93
N ILE A 51 4.00 -13.58 18.83
CA ILE A 51 4.32 -12.66 19.94
C ILE A 51 5.36 -13.24 20.91
N GLY A 52 5.38 -14.56 21.10
CA GLY A 52 6.44 -15.23 21.86
C GLY A 52 7.82 -15.07 21.22
N VAL A 53 7.89 -15.16 19.89
CA VAL A 53 9.12 -14.93 19.12
C VAL A 53 9.62 -13.50 19.30
N ALA A 54 8.74 -12.50 19.21
CA ALA A 54 9.12 -11.10 19.45
C ALA A 54 9.62 -10.85 20.87
N ARG A 55 8.97 -11.43 21.89
CA ARG A 55 9.42 -11.33 23.28
C ARG A 55 10.79 -11.96 23.48
N GLY A 56 11.04 -13.11 22.87
CA GLY A 56 12.34 -13.77 22.92
C GLY A 56 13.44 -12.91 22.29
N PHE A 57 13.18 -12.33 21.11
CA PHE A 57 14.13 -11.44 20.45
C PHE A 57 14.40 -10.16 21.24
N ALA A 58 13.37 -9.58 21.88
CA ALA A 58 13.48 -8.33 22.63
C ALA A 58 14.51 -8.37 23.77
N ALA A 59 14.80 -9.55 24.33
CA ALA A 59 15.76 -9.70 25.43
C ALA A 59 17.20 -9.32 25.05
N ASP A 60 17.60 -9.65 23.82
CA ASP A 60 18.96 -9.46 23.31
C ASP A 60 19.02 -8.47 22.12
N ALA A 61 17.92 -7.76 21.86
CA ALA A 61 17.80 -6.85 20.73
C ALA A 61 18.78 -5.66 20.87
N PRO A 62 19.41 -5.21 19.77
CA PRO A 62 20.27 -4.02 19.78
C PRO A 62 19.48 -2.70 19.84
N PHE A 63 18.14 -2.78 19.94
CA PHE A 63 17.21 -1.65 20.03
C PHE A 63 16.01 -2.02 20.91
N ALA A 64 15.27 -1.00 21.36
CA ALA A 64 14.05 -1.23 22.13
C ALA A 64 12.96 -1.88 21.27
N VAL A 65 12.41 -2.99 21.74
CA VAL A 65 11.24 -3.66 21.15
C VAL A 65 10.06 -3.52 22.10
N THR A 66 9.03 -2.79 21.68
CA THR A 66 7.79 -2.65 22.43
C THR A 66 6.69 -3.45 21.75
N ILE A 67 5.98 -4.27 22.53
CA ILE A 67 4.84 -5.05 22.04
C ILE A 67 3.60 -4.49 22.72
N ILE A 68 2.65 -4.03 21.91
CA ILE A 68 1.36 -3.52 22.38
C ILE A 68 0.24 -4.32 21.72
N GLU A 69 -0.77 -4.67 22.50
CA GLU A 69 -1.91 -5.45 22.04
C GLU A 69 -3.14 -4.53 21.89
N GLY A 70 -3.90 -4.73 20.82
CA GLY A 70 -5.08 -3.93 20.54
C GLY A 70 -6.09 -4.64 19.66
N ALA A 71 -7.11 -3.88 19.24
CA ALA A 71 -8.15 -4.41 18.36
C ALA A 71 -7.58 -4.81 17.00
N LYS A 72 -8.07 -5.93 16.45
CA LYS A 72 -7.73 -6.39 15.11
C LYS A 72 -8.09 -5.34 14.04
N GLY A 73 -7.13 -5.01 13.18
CA GLY A 73 -7.34 -4.16 12.01
C GLY A 73 -6.12 -3.29 11.75
N ARG A 74 -5.59 -3.33 10.52
CA ARG A 74 -4.28 -2.71 10.20
C ARG A 74 -4.23 -1.24 10.58
N GLY A 75 -5.25 -0.46 10.23
CA GLY A 75 -5.32 0.97 10.58
C GLY A 75 -5.33 1.22 12.08
N ALA A 76 -6.10 0.44 12.85
CA ALA A 76 -6.15 0.56 14.31
C ALA A 76 -4.80 0.22 14.97
N GLN A 77 -4.14 -0.84 14.49
CA GLN A 77 -2.84 -1.27 14.97
C GLN A 77 -1.74 -0.23 14.65
N LEU A 78 -1.75 0.32 13.44
CA LEU A 78 -0.83 1.39 13.04
C LEU A 78 -1.00 2.65 13.91
N ASN A 79 -2.24 3.03 14.22
CA ASN A 79 -2.53 4.15 15.12
C ASN A 79 -2.04 3.88 16.54
N LEU A 80 -2.36 2.71 17.09
CA LEU A 80 -1.93 2.32 18.43
C LEU A 80 -0.40 2.33 18.56
N GLY A 81 0.31 1.88 17.52
CA GLY A 81 1.76 1.95 17.47
C GLY A 81 2.32 3.37 17.32
N ALA A 82 1.64 4.24 16.55
CA ALA A 82 2.00 5.65 16.46
C ALA A 82 1.82 6.37 17.80
N ASP A 83 0.78 6.05 18.57
CA ASP A 83 0.52 6.63 19.89
C ASP A 83 1.58 6.21 20.93
N ALA A 84 2.15 5.01 20.78
CA ALA A 84 3.22 4.50 21.65
C ALA A 84 4.64 4.98 21.24
N ALA A 85 4.77 5.63 20.08
CA ALA A 85 6.06 6.04 19.54
C ALA A 85 6.69 7.22 20.29
N ARG A 86 8.01 7.14 20.51
CA ARG A 86 8.79 8.16 21.24
C ARG A 86 9.66 9.02 20.32
N ALA A 87 9.99 8.50 19.14
CA ALA A 87 10.85 9.18 18.17
C ALA A 87 10.14 10.36 17.49
N PRO A 88 10.89 11.37 17.01
CA PRO A 88 10.32 12.44 16.20
C PRO A 88 9.89 11.97 14.81
N LEU A 89 10.45 10.88 14.29
CA LEU A 89 10.09 10.27 13.00
C LEU A 89 9.38 8.95 13.20
N LEU A 90 8.32 8.73 12.42
CA LEU A 90 7.56 7.49 12.36
C LEU A 90 7.86 6.79 11.04
N LEU A 91 8.07 5.49 11.07
CA LEU A 91 8.11 4.62 9.90
C LEU A 91 7.10 3.49 10.06
N PHE A 92 6.10 3.45 9.20
CA PHE A 92 5.11 2.38 9.14
C PHE A 92 5.57 1.31 8.14
N LEU A 93 5.76 0.06 8.61
CA LEU A 93 6.16 -1.07 7.77
C LEU A 93 5.19 -2.24 7.90
N HIS A 94 5.11 -3.05 6.84
CA HIS A 94 4.54 -4.39 6.95
C HIS A 94 5.60 -5.37 7.48
N VAL A 95 5.18 -6.39 8.23
CA VAL A 95 6.10 -7.38 8.81
C VAL A 95 6.84 -8.22 7.76
N ASP A 96 6.34 -8.30 6.51
CA ASP A 96 7.01 -8.98 5.40
C ASP A 96 8.00 -8.08 4.64
N SER A 97 8.25 -6.88 5.15
CA SER A 97 9.22 -5.94 4.58
C SER A 97 10.65 -6.39 4.81
N ARG A 98 11.49 -6.31 3.77
CA ARG A 98 12.91 -6.66 3.84
C ARG A 98 13.78 -5.57 3.22
N PHE A 99 14.96 -5.37 3.80
CA PHE A 99 15.98 -4.44 3.31
C PHE A 99 17.29 -5.18 3.12
N ASP A 100 17.83 -5.16 1.90
CA ASP A 100 19.15 -5.75 1.61
C ASP A 100 20.30 -4.81 2.02
N ASP A 101 20.04 -3.51 2.01
CA ASP A 101 21.00 -2.48 2.35
C ASP A 101 20.98 -2.21 3.87
N PRO A 102 22.11 -2.43 4.59
CA PRO A 102 22.19 -2.19 6.04
C PRO A 102 22.17 -0.70 6.40
N LEU A 103 22.22 0.21 5.41
CA LEU A 103 22.07 1.66 5.60
C LEU A 103 20.75 2.19 5.03
N ALA A 104 19.80 1.31 4.67
CA ALA A 104 18.54 1.71 4.05
C ALA A 104 17.77 2.73 4.89
N LEU A 105 17.63 2.47 6.20
CA LEU A 105 16.90 3.37 7.10
C LEU A 105 17.66 4.67 7.37
N ARG A 106 19.00 4.62 7.55
CA ARG A 106 19.84 5.83 7.67
C ARG A 106 19.67 6.75 6.46
N LYS A 107 19.81 6.20 5.25
CA LYS A 107 19.64 6.95 3.99
C LYS A 107 18.24 7.54 3.84
N ALA A 108 17.21 6.82 4.30
CA ALA A 108 15.83 7.33 4.29
C ALA A 108 15.64 8.47 5.28
N VAL A 109 16.15 8.35 6.50
CA VAL A 109 16.11 9.42 7.50
C VAL A 109 16.85 10.66 6.99
N ASP A 110 18.07 10.52 6.46
CA ASP A 110 18.84 11.65 5.92
C ASP A 110 18.10 12.38 4.78
N ALA A 111 17.51 11.61 3.86
CA ALA A 111 16.75 12.15 2.75
C ALA A 111 15.50 12.90 3.25
N LEU A 112 14.78 12.33 4.23
CA LEU A 112 13.59 12.95 4.80
C LEU A 112 13.94 14.20 5.59
N GLU A 113 14.96 14.17 6.43
CA GLU A 113 15.40 15.34 7.21
C GLU A 113 15.86 16.48 6.30
N LYS A 114 16.59 16.16 5.22
CA LYS A 114 16.96 17.16 4.22
C LYS A 114 15.72 17.82 3.61
N ALA A 115 14.73 17.04 3.18
CA ALA A 115 13.49 17.57 2.62
C ALA A 115 12.69 18.38 3.67
N ARG A 116 12.67 17.93 4.93
CA ARG A 116 11.96 18.59 6.04
C ARG A 116 12.52 19.96 6.41
N ARG A 117 13.78 20.27 6.05
CA ARG A 117 14.35 21.61 6.20
C ARG A 117 13.70 22.62 5.26
N GLU A 118 13.17 22.15 4.12
CA GLU A 118 12.47 22.99 3.15
C GLU A 118 10.96 23.04 3.44
N ASP A 119 10.35 21.88 3.71
CA ASP A 119 8.92 21.79 4.08
C ASP A 119 8.70 20.65 5.08
N ARG A 120 8.09 20.95 6.23
CA ARG A 120 7.76 19.94 7.24
C ARG A 120 6.68 18.95 6.77
N ARG A 121 5.85 19.34 5.79
CA ARG A 121 4.76 18.53 5.22
C ARG A 121 5.27 17.63 4.10
N VAL A 122 6.27 16.82 4.43
CA VAL A 122 6.86 15.83 3.54
C VAL A 122 6.84 14.46 4.20
N ALA A 123 6.47 13.46 3.42
CA ALA A 123 6.64 12.05 3.76
C ALA A 123 7.52 11.39 2.71
N GLY A 124 8.17 10.30 3.09
CA GLY A 124 8.99 9.50 2.19
C GLY A 124 8.53 8.06 2.14
N ARG A 125 8.85 7.42 1.03
CA ARG A 125 8.54 6.01 0.75
C ARG A 125 9.66 5.34 -0.01
N PHE A 126 9.81 4.04 0.14
CA PHE A 126 10.82 3.27 -0.58
C PHE A 126 10.34 2.88 -1.99
N SER A 127 11.29 2.68 -2.90
CA SER A 127 11.02 1.96 -4.14
C SER A 127 10.77 0.49 -3.83
N LEU A 128 9.91 -0.18 -4.60
CA LEU A 128 9.45 -1.53 -4.30
C LEU A 128 10.08 -2.58 -5.22
N ARG A 129 10.58 -3.68 -4.65
CA ARG A 129 10.77 -4.95 -5.36
C ARG A 129 9.91 -6.06 -4.76
N PHE A 130 9.47 -6.97 -5.60
CA PHE A 130 8.89 -8.23 -5.13
C PHE A 130 10.00 -9.24 -4.90
N ASP A 131 9.88 -10.00 -3.82
CA ASP A 131 10.83 -11.06 -3.49
C ASP A 131 10.62 -12.26 -4.44
N PHE A 132 11.63 -12.47 -5.28
CA PHE A 132 11.73 -13.57 -6.25
C PHE A 132 13.18 -14.04 -6.28
N GLU A 133 13.39 -15.32 -6.51
CA GLU A 133 14.71 -15.84 -6.87
C GLU A 133 15.06 -15.33 -8.27
N GLY A 134 16.11 -14.49 -8.36
CA GLY A 134 16.55 -13.87 -9.61
C GLY A 134 15.66 -12.71 -10.07
N ALA A 135 15.52 -12.54 -11.39
CA ALA A 135 14.77 -11.44 -11.95
C ALA A 135 13.25 -11.67 -11.80
N ALA A 136 12.57 -10.73 -11.14
CA ALA A 136 11.11 -10.79 -11.00
C ALA A 136 10.40 -10.85 -12.38
N PRO A 137 9.32 -11.63 -12.54
CA PRO A 137 8.57 -11.65 -13.78
C PRO A 137 8.01 -10.28 -14.16
N LEU A 138 7.83 -10.04 -15.46
CA LEU A 138 7.44 -8.73 -16.02
C LEU A 138 6.27 -8.05 -15.30
N PRO A 139 5.15 -8.72 -14.96
CA PRO A 139 4.06 -8.07 -14.26
C PRO A 139 4.44 -7.50 -12.88
N TYR A 140 5.32 -8.18 -12.15
CA TYR A 140 5.81 -7.73 -10.84
C TYR A 140 6.81 -6.58 -10.99
N ARG A 141 7.66 -6.62 -12.02
CA ARG A 141 8.51 -5.49 -12.39
C ARG A 141 7.69 -4.24 -12.74
N PHE A 142 6.56 -4.42 -13.43
CA PHE A 142 5.64 -3.32 -13.71
C PHE A 142 5.10 -2.70 -12.42
N TYR A 143 4.62 -3.50 -11.46
CA TYR A 143 4.10 -2.97 -10.20
C TYR A 143 5.20 -2.32 -9.34
N GLY A 144 6.41 -2.90 -9.30
CA GLY A 144 7.56 -2.28 -8.63
C GLY A 144 7.95 -0.93 -9.25
N ALA A 145 8.00 -0.86 -10.59
CA ALA A 145 8.26 0.40 -11.30
C ALA A 145 7.13 1.42 -11.09
N LYS A 146 5.87 0.97 -11.10
CA LYS A 146 4.69 1.81 -10.86
C LYS A 146 4.73 2.44 -9.47
N ALA A 147 5.17 1.68 -8.47
CA ALA A 147 5.33 2.17 -7.09
C ALA A 147 6.31 3.35 -6.98
N THR A 148 7.23 3.51 -7.93
CA THR A 148 8.15 4.67 -7.93
C THR A 148 7.48 5.97 -8.41
N LEU A 149 6.38 5.89 -9.17
CA LEU A 149 5.74 7.05 -9.76
C LEU A 149 5.00 7.88 -8.72
N ASP A 150 5.18 9.19 -8.74
CA ASP A 150 4.40 10.12 -7.93
C ASP A 150 3.04 10.43 -8.58
N ARG A 151 2.13 9.45 -8.54
CA ARG A 151 0.78 9.55 -9.09
C ARG A 151 -0.25 8.98 -8.11
N PRO A 152 -1.52 9.44 -8.17
CA PRO A 152 -2.61 8.83 -7.41
C PRO A 152 -2.67 7.31 -7.63
N GLY A 153 -2.91 6.55 -6.56
CA GLY A 153 -2.99 5.07 -6.62
C GLY A 153 -1.67 4.37 -7.00
N CYS A 154 -0.53 5.03 -6.80
CA CYS A 154 0.81 4.45 -6.94
C CYS A 154 1.57 4.40 -5.61
N THR A 155 0.96 4.84 -4.51
CA THR A 155 1.54 4.88 -3.16
C THR A 155 0.76 3.97 -2.22
N HIS A 156 1.38 2.89 -1.73
CA HIS A 156 0.74 1.92 -0.84
C HIS A 156 1.69 1.51 0.31
N GLY A 157 1.14 0.89 1.34
CA GLY A 157 1.85 0.60 2.60
C GLY A 157 3.01 -0.39 2.46
N ASP A 158 3.03 -1.20 1.40
CA ASP A 158 4.16 -2.08 1.06
C ASP A 158 5.45 -1.33 0.68
N GLN A 159 5.35 -0.02 0.44
CA GLN A 159 6.49 0.85 0.19
C GLN A 159 7.14 1.40 1.47
N GLY A 160 6.53 1.19 2.64
CA GLY A 160 6.92 1.82 3.89
C GLY A 160 6.69 3.34 3.89
N PHE A 161 5.99 3.86 4.90
CA PHE A 161 5.73 5.30 4.98
C PHE A 161 6.50 5.91 6.13
N MET A 162 7.42 6.83 5.82
CA MET A 162 8.17 7.57 6.82
C MET A 162 7.76 9.04 6.82
N MET A 163 7.48 9.60 7.99
CA MET A 163 7.13 11.02 8.14
C MET A 163 7.45 11.52 9.54
N GLY A 164 7.47 12.84 9.72
CA GLY A 164 7.51 13.43 11.06
C GLY A 164 6.23 13.10 11.84
N SER A 165 6.37 12.81 13.13
CA SER A 165 5.25 12.63 14.06
C SER A 165 4.32 13.84 14.08
N ASP A 166 4.87 15.05 13.93
CA ASP A 166 4.12 16.29 13.77
C ASP A 166 3.24 16.31 12.51
N PHE A 167 3.78 15.87 11.38
CA PHE A 167 3.03 15.82 10.13
C PHE A 167 1.98 14.70 10.16
N PHE A 168 2.28 13.55 10.77
CA PHE A 168 1.28 12.49 11.01
C PHE A 168 0.10 13.01 11.85
N ASN A 169 0.38 13.74 12.93
CA ASN A 169 -0.66 14.36 13.78
C ASN A 169 -1.51 15.38 13.00
N GLU A 170 -0.91 16.14 12.08
CA GLU A 170 -1.63 17.06 11.19
C GLU A 170 -2.52 16.34 10.16
N LEU A 171 -2.03 15.23 9.60
CA LEU A 171 -2.77 14.40 8.64
C LEU A 171 -3.98 13.73 9.30
N GLY A 172 -3.82 13.37 10.57
CA GLY A 172 -4.73 12.56 11.38
C GLY A 172 -4.48 11.07 11.19
N ALA A 173 -4.97 10.29 12.16
CA ALA A 173 -4.84 8.84 12.23
C ALA A 173 -5.21 8.09 10.94
N PHE A 174 -4.70 6.88 10.76
CA PHE A 174 -5.16 5.94 9.74
C PHE A 174 -6.66 5.67 9.89
N GLN A 175 -7.36 5.55 8.76
CA GLN A 175 -8.78 5.17 8.76
C GLN A 175 -8.92 3.73 9.24
N SER A 176 -9.50 3.53 10.42
CA SER A 176 -9.66 2.23 11.07
C SER A 176 -11.05 1.61 10.89
N ALA A 177 -12.05 2.38 10.44
CA ALA A 177 -13.40 1.87 10.23
C ALA A 177 -13.47 0.85 9.09
N LEU A 178 -12.60 1.00 8.08
CA LEU A 178 -12.51 0.07 6.97
C LEU A 178 -11.36 -0.92 7.21
N PRO A 179 -11.56 -2.23 6.96
CA PRO A 179 -10.55 -3.26 7.19
C PRO A 179 -9.43 -3.27 6.13
N LEU A 180 -9.45 -2.32 5.20
CA LEU A 180 -8.60 -2.26 4.02
C LEU A 180 -8.43 -0.81 3.56
N MET A 181 -7.34 -0.55 2.84
CA MET A 181 -6.99 0.74 2.21
C MET A 181 -6.67 1.89 3.18
N GLU A 182 -6.43 1.58 4.45
CA GLU A 182 -5.96 2.55 5.44
C GLU A 182 -4.72 3.31 4.97
N ASP A 183 -3.80 2.60 4.31
CA ASP A 183 -2.57 3.08 3.71
C ASP A 183 -2.86 4.01 2.52
N THR A 184 -3.72 3.61 1.60
CA THR A 184 -4.15 4.43 0.46
C THR A 184 -4.77 5.75 0.94
N PHE A 185 -5.66 5.71 1.93
CA PHE A 185 -6.30 6.93 2.43
C PHE A 185 -5.30 7.88 3.11
N LEU A 186 -4.29 7.36 3.81
CA LEU A 186 -3.20 8.20 4.30
C LEU A 186 -2.36 8.74 3.14
N ALA A 187 -2.08 7.93 2.12
CA ALA A 187 -1.28 8.31 0.97
C ALA A 187 -1.87 9.48 0.17
N GLU A 188 -3.18 9.44 -0.07
CA GLU A 188 -3.87 10.54 -0.74
C GLU A 188 -3.96 11.79 0.14
N ARG A 189 -4.13 11.65 1.48
CA ARG A 189 -4.06 12.82 2.40
C ARG A 189 -2.70 13.49 2.40
N VAL A 190 -1.60 12.71 2.35
CA VAL A 190 -0.25 13.28 2.20
C VAL A 190 -0.14 14.03 0.88
N ARG A 191 -0.68 13.49 -0.21
CA ARG A 191 -0.67 14.13 -1.53
C ARG A 191 -1.47 15.42 -1.57
N GLU A 192 -2.57 15.50 -0.82
CA GLU A 192 -3.41 16.69 -0.72
C GLU A 192 -2.78 17.79 0.14
N LYS A 193 -2.12 17.42 1.25
CA LYS A 193 -1.63 18.38 2.25
C LYS A 193 -0.12 18.65 2.18
N GLY A 194 0.65 17.83 1.46
CA GLY A 194 2.11 17.87 1.45
C GLY A 194 2.68 17.19 0.23
N SER A 195 3.84 16.53 0.40
CA SER A 195 4.55 15.90 -0.71
C SER A 195 5.13 14.52 -0.34
N TRP A 196 5.33 13.71 -1.39
CA TRP A 196 6.03 12.43 -1.30
C TRP A 196 7.43 12.54 -1.89
N ILE A 197 8.44 12.07 -1.16
CA ILE A 197 9.77 11.79 -1.71
C ILE A 197 9.98 10.29 -1.88
N LEU A 198 10.72 9.92 -2.92
CA LEU A 198 11.19 8.54 -3.11
C LEU A 198 12.56 8.40 -2.44
N PHE A 199 12.68 7.45 -1.53
CA PHE A 199 13.95 7.15 -0.87
C PHE A 199 14.94 6.49 -1.83
N PRO A 200 16.24 6.73 -1.64
CA PRO A 200 17.29 6.13 -2.47
C PRO A 200 17.44 4.62 -2.25
N ALA A 201 16.98 4.11 -1.09
CA ALA A 201 16.96 2.70 -0.79
C ALA A 201 15.70 2.02 -1.34
N ARG A 202 15.78 0.69 -1.48
CA ARG A 202 14.70 -0.15 -1.98
C ARG A 202 14.22 -1.10 -0.89
N ILE A 203 12.90 -1.26 -0.80
CA ILE A 203 12.25 -2.24 0.07
C ILE A 203 11.79 -3.44 -0.75
N ALA A 204 11.90 -4.62 -0.18
CA ALA A 204 11.36 -5.84 -0.74
C ALA A 204 10.11 -6.28 0.02
N THR A 205 9.10 -6.77 -0.70
CA THR A 205 7.85 -7.31 -0.14
C THR A 205 7.58 -8.71 -0.66
N SER A 206 6.79 -9.48 0.09
CA SER A 206 6.46 -10.86 -0.26
C SER A 206 5.60 -10.94 -1.52
N SER A 207 6.01 -11.79 -2.46
CA SER A 207 5.18 -12.15 -3.63
C SER A 207 4.13 -13.23 -3.29
N ARG A 208 4.19 -13.83 -2.09
CA ARG A 208 3.39 -14.99 -1.65
C ARG A 208 1.91 -14.83 -1.98
N ARG A 209 1.28 -13.73 -1.57
CA ARG A 209 -0.15 -13.52 -1.76
C ARG A 209 -0.55 -13.47 -3.23
N PHE A 210 0.24 -12.79 -4.07
CA PHE A 210 -0.02 -12.72 -5.50
C PHE A 210 0.16 -14.07 -6.19
N LEU A 211 1.12 -14.87 -5.74
CA LEU A 211 1.34 -16.24 -6.25
C LEU A 211 0.22 -17.19 -5.83
N THR A 212 -0.21 -17.13 -4.57
CA THR A 212 -1.29 -17.97 -4.04
C THR A 212 -2.65 -17.64 -4.64
N GLU A 213 -2.98 -16.35 -4.74
CA GLU A 213 -4.30 -15.91 -5.15
C GLU A 213 -4.45 -15.74 -6.67
N GLY A 214 -3.33 -15.55 -7.37
CA GLY A 214 -3.29 -15.15 -8.76
C GLY A 214 -3.26 -13.63 -8.91
N LEU A 215 -2.26 -13.15 -9.66
CA LEU A 215 -2.03 -11.73 -9.88
C LEU A 215 -3.23 -11.00 -10.49
N LEU A 216 -3.85 -11.55 -11.54
CA LEU A 216 -4.95 -10.89 -12.25
C LEU A 216 -6.22 -10.74 -11.39
N PRO A 217 -6.74 -11.79 -10.72
CA PRO A 217 -7.84 -11.65 -9.78
C PRO A 217 -7.53 -10.63 -8.66
N ARG A 218 -6.34 -10.72 -8.05
CA ARG A 218 -5.95 -9.84 -6.95
C ARG A 218 -5.88 -8.38 -7.40
N GLN A 219 -5.31 -8.10 -8.56
CA GLN A 219 -5.22 -6.75 -9.10
C GLN A 219 -6.57 -6.21 -9.56
N SER A 220 -7.46 -7.07 -10.05
CA SER A 220 -8.85 -6.71 -10.38
C SER A 220 -9.63 -6.33 -9.13
N LEU A 221 -9.49 -7.09 -8.04
CA LEU A 221 -10.09 -6.75 -6.75
C LEU A 221 -9.56 -5.42 -6.22
N ASN A 222 -8.24 -5.22 -6.23
CA ASN A 222 -7.64 -3.94 -5.83
C ASN A 222 -8.17 -2.78 -6.66
N ALA A 223 -8.29 -2.93 -7.99
CA ALA A 223 -8.84 -1.90 -8.87
C ALA A 223 -10.31 -1.56 -8.56
N ILE A 224 -11.13 -2.56 -8.22
CA ILE A 224 -12.53 -2.35 -7.80
C ILE A 224 -12.59 -1.57 -6.49
N LEU A 225 -11.79 -1.97 -5.49
CA LEU A 225 -11.74 -1.31 -4.18
C LEU A 225 -11.29 0.16 -4.33
N MET A 226 -10.21 0.39 -5.08
CA MET A 226 -9.72 1.74 -5.39
C MET A 226 -10.75 2.59 -6.11
N ASN A 227 -11.46 2.03 -7.09
CA ASN A 227 -12.55 2.72 -7.78
C ASN A 227 -13.65 3.11 -6.79
N LEU A 228 -14.18 2.16 -6.01
CA LEU A 228 -15.26 2.44 -5.06
C LEU A 228 -14.86 3.48 -4.00
N ALA A 229 -13.61 3.42 -3.52
CA ALA A 229 -13.09 4.37 -2.53
C ALA A 229 -12.97 5.78 -3.12
N THR A 230 -12.38 5.90 -4.32
CA THR A 230 -12.25 7.18 -5.03
C THR A 230 -13.63 7.80 -5.32
N LEU A 231 -14.65 6.97 -5.53
CA LEU A 231 -16.01 7.44 -5.77
C LEU A 231 -16.80 7.77 -4.49
N GLY A 232 -16.26 7.44 -3.30
CA GLY A 232 -16.91 7.66 -2.01
C GLY A 232 -17.96 6.61 -1.64
N HIS A 233 -17.98 5.45 -2.31
CA HIS A 233 -18.94 4.37 -2.05
C HIS A 233 -18.44 3.41 -0.95
N LEU A 234 -18.13 3.96 0.24
CA LEU A 234 -17.56 3.18 1.35
C LEU A 234 -18.49 2.08 1.86
N SER A 235 -19.82 2.28 1.80
CA SER A 235 -20.81 1.25 2.15
C SER A 235 -20.77 0.02 1.22
N LEU A 236 -20.38 0.21 -0.05
CA LEU A 236 -20.14 -0.91 -0.96
C LEU A 236 -18.83 -1.62 -0.63
N ILE A 237 -17.80 -0.91 -0.17
CA ILE A 237 -16.55 -1.53 0.29
C ILE A 237 -16.80 -2.36 1.56
N GLU A 238 -17.54 -1.82 2.52
CA GLU A 238 -17.90 -2.53 3.75
C GLU A 238 -18.62 -3.84 3.44
N SER A 239 -19.46 -3.85 2.40
CA SER A 239 -20.12 -5.08 1.95
C SER A 239 -19.19 -6.17 1.43
N LEU A 240 -17.98 -5.81 1.02
CA LEU A 240 -16.97 -6.74 0.52
C LEU A 240 -16.09 -7.31 1.64
N ARG A 241 -16.23 -6.81 2.88
CA ARG A 241 -15.44 -7.22 4.04
C ARG A 241 -15.49 -8.72 4.30
N GLU A 242 -16.68 -9.31 4.24
CA GLU A 242 -16.87 -10.75 4.51
C GLU A 242 -16.15 -11.64 3.49
N SER A 243 -16.03 -11.16 2.24
CA SER A 243 -15.31 -11.85 1.17
C SER A 243 -13.81 -11.57 1.20
N TYR A 244 -13.36 -10.53 1.90
CA TYR A 244 -11.95 -10.17 2.07
C TYR A 244 -11.35 -10.97 3.25
N ARG A 245 -11.10 -12.27 3.04
CA ARG A 245 -10.48 -13.14 4.07
C ARG A 245 -9.08 -12.61 4.46
N SER A 246 -8.78 -12.65 5.76
CA SER A 246 -7.45 -12.34 6.32
C SER A 246 -6.38 -13.34 5.87
N HIS A 247 -5.11 -12.94 5.98
CA HIS A 247 -3.91 -13.57 5.40
C HIS A 247 -3.77 -15.10 5.65
N ASP A 248 -4.37 -15.63 6.71
CA ASP A 248 -4.17 -17.01 7.19
C ASP A 248 -4.83 -18.10 6.33
N ALA A 249 -5.64 -17.75 5.33
CA ALA A 249 -6.40 -18.71 4.53
C ALA A 249 -6.39 -18.41 3.02
N ALA A 250 -5.35 -17.74 2.51
CA ALA A 250 -5.25 -17.41 1.09
C ALA A 250 -5.30 -18.69 0.23
N LYS A 251 -6.42 -18.86 -0.48
CA LYS A 251 -6.58 -19.80 -1.59
C LYS A 251 -6.57 -19.00 -2.89
N ARG A 252 -6.59 -19.68 -4.04
CA ARG A 252 -6.80 -19.03 -5.33
C ARG A 252 -8.00 -18.08 -5.24
N LEU A 253 -7.81 -16.80 -5.61
CA LEU A 253 -8.85 -15.79 -5.47
C LEU A 253 -9.85 -15.93 -6.61
N GLU A 254 -11.11 -16.12 -6.24
CA GLU A 254 -12.23 -16.10 -7.17
C GLU A 254 -12.95 -14.76 -7.08
N LEU A 255 -13.13 -14.10 -8.22
CA LEU A 255 -13.80 -12.80 -8.25
C LEU A 255 -15.31 -12.92 -8.04
N ARG A 256 -15.95 -14.01 -8.46
CA ARG A 256 -17.42 -14.12 -8.45
C ARG A 256 -18.05 -13.96 -7.06
N PRO A 257 -17.56 -14.61 -5.99
CA PRO A 257 -18.08 -14.40 -4.63
C PRO A 257 -17.99 -12.95 -4.13
N ILE A 258 -17.18 -12.10 -4.77
CA ILE A 258 -17.06 -10.66 -4.48
C ILE A 258 -17.98 -9.86 -5.40
N LEU A 259 -17.92 -10.13 -6.70
CA LEU A 259 -18.67 -9.37 -7.71
C LEU A 259 -20.18 -9.60 -7.62
N HIS A 260 -20.62 -10.80 -7.22
CA HIS A 260 -22.05 -11.13 -7.17
C HIS A 260 -22.80 -10.35 -6.08
N PRO A 261 -22.37 -10.35 -4.80
CA PRO A 261 -22.97 -9.47 -3.78
C PRO A 261 -22.89 -8.00 -4.15
N LEU A 262 -21.75 -7.55 -4.71
CA LEU A 262 -21.58 -6.17 -5.19
C LEU A 262 -22.62 -5.80 -6.26
N ASN A 263 -22.85 -6.68 -7.24
CA ASN A 263 -23.86 -6.47 -8.28
C ASN A 263 -25.27 -6.37 -7.69
N LEU A 264 -25.61 -7.18 -6.68
CA LEU A 264 -26.90 -7.09 -6.00
C LEU A 264 -27.07 -5.75 -5.28
N LYS A 265 -26.06 -5.30 -4.53
CA LYS A 265 -26.11 -3.98 -3.87
C LYS A 265 -26.19 -2.82 -4.88
N MET A 266 -25.41 -2.89 -5.96
CA MET A 266 -25.50 -1.91 -7.06
C MET A 266 -26.89 -1.89 -7.73
N ALA A 267 -27.58 -3.03 -7.78
CA ALA A 267 -28.93 -3.15 -8.32
C ALA A 267 -30.01 -2.57 -7.38
N GLN A 268 -29.71 -2.37 -6.11
CA GLN A 268 -30.60 -1.70 -5.14
C GLN A 268 -30.49 -0.17 -5.20
N LEU A 269 -29.40 0.37 -5.75
CA LEU A 269 -29.23 1.82 -5.90
C LEU A 269 -30.31 2.42 -6.85
N PRO A 270 -30.80 3.64 -6.57
CA PRO A 270 -31.66 4.39 -7.48
C PRO A 270 -31.07 4.46 -8.90
N ARG A 271 -31.92 4.43 -9.94
CA ARG A 271 -31.47 4.42 -11.34
C ARG A 271 -30.47 5.53 -11.67
N ARG A 272 -30.69 6.74 -11.14
CA ARG A 272 -29.79 7.89 -11.32
C ARG A 272 -28.42 7.66 -10.68
N GLU A 273 -28.39 7.12 -9.46
CA GLU A 273 -27.14 6.82 -8.74
C GLU A 273 -26.36 5.70 -9.42
N ARG A 274 -27.04 4.67 -9.92
CA ARG A 274 -26.40 3.59 -10.68
C ARG A 274 -25.75 4.11 -11.96
N TRP A 275 -26.44 4.98 -12.69
CA TRP A 275 -25.88 5.66 -13.87
C TRP A 275 -24.66 6.50 -13.50
N ARG A 276 -24.75 7.28 -12.42
CA ARG A 276 -23.64 8.10 -11.92
C ARG A 276 -22.44 7.25 -11.50
N LEU A 277 -22.67 6.12 -10.84
CA LEU A 277 -21.63 5.16 -10.45
C LEU A 277 -20.87 4.64 -11.67
N TRP A 278 -21.58 4.16 -12.71
CA TRP A 278 -20.93 3.68 -13.92
C TRP A 278 -20.19 4.77 -14.68
N TYR A 279 -20.79 5.96 -14.82
CA TYR A 279 -20.13 7.08 -15.49
C TYR A 279 -18.85 7.52 -14.77
N ARG A 280 -18.91 7.68 -13.43
CA ARG A 280 -17.74 8.04 -12.63
C ARG A 280 -16.69 6.92 -12.60
N THR A 281 -17.12 5.66 -12.62
CA THR A 281 -16.21 4.51 -12.80
C THR A 281 -15.48 4.61 -14.14
N GLY A 282 -16.18 4.96 -15.23
CA GLY A 282 -15.55 5.23 -16.52
C GLY A 282 -14.51 6.35 -16.44
N SER A 283 -14.81 7.45 -15.74
CA SER A 283 -13.86 8.54 -15.52
C SER A 283 -12.61 8.09 -14.77
N TYR A 284 -12.76 7.28 -13.71
CA TYR A 284 -11.66 6.70 -12.94
C TYR A 284 -10.82 5.72 -13.76
N VAL A 285 -11.45 4.82 -14.51
CA VAL A 285 -10.74 3.85 -15.36
C VAL A 285 -9.96 4.56 -16.46
N ARG A 286 -10.58 5.57 -17.08
CA ARG A 286 -9.93 6.41 -18.09
C ARG A 286 -8.75 7.20 -17.51
N SER A 287 -8.88 7.78 -16.31
CA SER A 287 -7.75 8.47 -15.66
C SER A 287 -6.59 7.53 -15.30
N ASN A 288 -6.79 6.21 -15.37
CA ASN A 288 -5.77 5.18 -15.18
C ASN A 288 -5.27 4.57 -16.51
N ALA A 289 -5.73 5.04 -17.67
CA ALA A 289 -5.32 4.52 -18.98
C ALA A 289 -3.82 4.67 -19.26
N TRP A 290 -3.16 5.62 -18.59
CA TRP A 290 -1.71 5.81 -18.63
C TRP A 290 -0.93 4.55 -18.24
N GLN A 291 -1.52 3.65 -17.44
CA GLN A 291 -0.88 2.39 -17.04
C GLN A 291 -0.54 1.50 -18.24
N ILE A 292 -1.30 1.58 -19.34
CA ILE A 292 -1.02 0.86 -20.59
C ILE A 292 0.26 1.41 -21.24
N ALA A 293 0.38 2.74 -21.31
CA ALA A 293 1.56 3.39 -21.86
C ALA A 293 2.80 3.13 -20.98
N PHE A 294 2.64 3.19 -19.65
CA PHE A 294 3.72 2.89 -18.72
C PHE A 294 4.15 1.41 -18.77
N PHE A 295 3.21 0.48 -19.01
CA PHE A 295 3.56 -0.93 -19.24
C PHE A 295 4.49 -1.09 -20.44
N LEU A 296 4.26 -0.34 -21.54
CA LEU A 296 5.17 -0.33 -22.69
C LEU A 296 6.55 0.24 -22.34
N ASP A 297 6.62 1.28 -21.50
CA ASP A 297 7.91 1.80 -21.01
C ASP A 297 8.66 0.74 -20.21
N VAL A 298 7.99 -0.02 -19.34
CA VAL A 298 8.61 -1.11 -18.57
C VAL A 298 9.10 -2.24 -19.48
N VAL A 299 8.27 -2.66 -20.45
CA VAL A 299 8.62 -3.71 -21.43
C VAL A 299 9.83 -3.32 -22.27
N THR A 300 9.92 -2.05 -22.67
CA THR A 300 11.02 -1.54 -23.50
C THR A 300 12.24 -1.07 -22.70
N GLY A 301 12.21 -1.18 -21.37
CA GLY A 301 13.29 -0.69 -20.50
C GLY A 301 13.41 0.83 -20.43
N GLY A 302 12.41 1.57 -20.92
CA GLY A 302 12.38 3.03 -20.92
C GLY A 302 11.86 3.65 -19.62
N ALA A 303 11.34 2.85 -18.68
CA ALA A 303 10.89 3.32 -17.37
C ALA A 303 12.08 3.60 -16.44
N GLY A 304 12.21 4.84 -15.96
CA GLY A 304 13.18 5.22 -14.93
C GLY A 304 12.56 5.24 -13.54
N GLU A 305 13.38 5.28 -12.49
CA GLU A 305 12.86 5.47 -11.13
C GLU A 305 12.19 6.84 -10.99
N GLY A 306 10.94 6.86 -10.56
CA GLY A 306 10.14 8.06 -10.41
C GLY A 306 9.67 8.68 -11.74
N LYS A 307 9.99 8.08 -12.89
CA LYS A 307 9.72 8.68 -14.21
C LYS A 307 9.25 7.64 -15.22
N GLY A 308 8.26 8.02 -16.03
CA GLY A 308 7.92 7.26 -17.23
C GLY A 308 8.97 7.39 -18.32
N GLY A 309 8.80 6.58 -19.36
CA GLY A 309 9.59 6.69 -20.59
C GLY A 309 8.84 7.47 -21.67
N ARG A 310 9.19 7.19 -22.92
CA ARG A 310 8.60 7.84 -24.09
C ARG A 310 7.10 7.61 -24.22
N PHE A 311 6.60 6.43 -23.83
CA PHE A 311 5.20 6.07 -24.01
C PHE A 311 4.33 6.80 -22.99
N LEU A 312 4.72 6.82 -21.72
CA LEU A 312 4.02 7.59 -20.70
C LEU A 312 4.04 9.09 -21.01
N SER A 313 5.19 9.62 -21.45
CA SER A 313 5.28 11.02 -21.87
C SER A 313 4.38 11.32 -23.08
N LEU A 314 4.26 10.41 -24.04
CA LEU A 314 3.35 10.57 -25.18
C LEU A 314 1.89 10.54 -24.72
N HIS A 315 1.55 9.64 -23.79
CA HIS A 315 0.23 9.58 -23.19
C HIS A 315 -0.14 10.91 -22.53
N ASP A 316 0.71 11.43 -21.64
CA ASP A 316 0.39 12.63 -20.86
C ASP A 316 0.29 13.89 -21.74
N ARG A 317 1.07 13.96 -22.83
CA ARG A 317 1.04 15.10 -23.76
C ARG A 317 -0.16 15.07 -24.71
N LEU A 318 -0.54 13.89 -25.20
CA LEU A 318 -1.52 13.74 -26.29
C LEU A 318 -2.69 12.85 -25.91
N LEU A 319 -2.46 11.54 -25.74
CA LEU A 319 -3.54 10.56 -25.65
C LEU A 319 -4.45 10.81 -24.44
N GLY A 320 -3.85 11.12 -23.29
CA GLY A 320 -4.57 11.45 -22.06
C GLY A 320 -5.52 12.63 -22.26
N ARG A 321 -5.05 13.70 -22.91
CA ARG A 321 -5.87 14.89 -23.21
C ARG A 321 -6.96 14.60 -24.24
N LEU A 322 -6.66 13.76 -25.23
CA LEU A 322 -7.63 13.38 -26.27
C LEU A 322 -8.81 12.60 -25.68
N ILE A 323 -8.55 11.72 -24.71
CA ILE A 323 -9.60 10.91 -24.07
C ILE A 323 -10.23 11.62 -22.87
N ASP A 324 -9.66 12.74 -22.38
CA ASP A 324 -10.13 13.47 -21.21
C ASP A 324 -11.42 14.28 -21.49
N ASN A 325 -12.50 13.57 -21.84
CA ASN A 325 -13.79 14.16 -22.14
C ASN A 325 -14.93 13.19 -21.80
N ARG A 326 -16.17 13.66 -22.00
CA ARG A 326 -17.39 12.88 -21.69
C ARG A 326 -17.48 11.59 -22.50
N ALA A 327 -17.08 11.61 -23.77
CA ALA A 327 -17.11 10.42 -24.63
C ALA A 327 -16.10 9.37 -24.14
N GLY A 328 -14.89 9.79 -23.77
CA GLY A 328 -13.89 8.92 -23.14
C GLY A 328 -14.38 8.27 -21.84
N ASN A 329 -15.06 9.05 -20.99
CA ASN A 329 -15.68 8.53 -19.77
C ASN A 329 -16.77 7.48 -20.07
N CYS A 330 -17.65 7.75 -21.04
CA CYS A 330 -18.69 6.81 -21.45
C CYS A 330 -18.12 5.53 -22.07
N ALA A 331 -17.11 5.64 -22.94
CA ALA A 331 -16.45 4.49 -23.55
C ALA A 331 -15.79 3.61 -22.48
N ALA A 332 -15.02 4.19 -21.57
CA ALA A 332 -14.41 3.46 -20.46
C ALA A 332 -15.46 2.82 -19.53
N ALA A 333 -16.57 3.51 -19.26
CA ALA A 333 -17.68 2.95 -18.50
C ALA A 333 -18.30 1.72 -19.19
N LEU A 334 -18.51 1.78 -20.50
CA LEU A 334 -19.05 0.67 -21.30
C LEU A 334 -18.11 -0.54 -21.31
N PHE A 335 -16.81 -0.33 -21.53
CA PHE A 335 -15.82 -1.41 -21.47
C PHE A 335 -15.75 -2.05 -20.08
N THR A 336 -15.75 -1.23 -19.03
CA THR A 336 -15.73 -1.73 -17.65
C THR A 336 -17.01 -2.50 -17.31
N TRP A 337 -18.17 -2.01 -17.77
CA TRP A 337 -19.44 -2.71 -17.61
C TRP A 337 -19.44 -4.06 -18.33
N PHE A 338 -18.96 -4.11 -19.58
CA PHE A 338 -18.89 -5.34 -20.35
C PHE A 338 -17.95 -6.36 -19.69
N TRP A 339 -16.77 -5.92 -19.25
CA TRP A 339 -15.84 -6.75 -18.47
C TRP A 339 -16.53 -7.30 -17.21
N PHE A 340 -17.14 -6.43 -16.40
CA PHE A 340 -17.81 -6.82 -15.15
C PHE A 340 -18.92 -7.86 -15.39
N ARG A 341 -19.76 -7.65 -16.43
CA ARG A 341 -20.82 -8.59 -16.82
C ARG A 341 -20.27 -9.92 -17.32
N THR A 342 -19.18 -9.88 -18.06
CA THR A 342 -18.53 -11.07 -18.62
C THR A 342 -17.87 -11.89 -17.51
N THR A 343 -17.12 -11.26 -16.61
CA THR A 343 -16.50 -11.93 -15.45
C THR A 343 -17.55 -12.58 -14.54
N LEU A 344 -18.68 -11.91 -14.29
CA LEU A 344 -19.79 -12.48 -13.53
C LEU A 344 -20.40 -13.74 -14.17
N ARG A 345 -20.38 -13.86 -15.51
CA ARG A 345 -20.95 -14.99 -16.24
C ARG A 345 -19.95 -16.15 -16.40
N LEU A 346 -18.67 -15.83 -16.65
CA LEU A 346 -17.65 -16.82 -17.03
C LEU A 346 -16.94 -17.47 -15.85
N CYS A 347 -16.75 -16.78 -14.73
CA CYS A 347 -16.25 -17.41 -13.51
C CYS A 347 -17.40 -18.25 -12.93
N ARG A 348 -17.37 -19.58 -13.08
CA ARG A 348 -18.32 -20.49 -12.43
C ARG A 348 -17.81 -20.88 -11.06
#